data_AF-A0A946CUG0-F1
#
_entry.id   AF-A0A946CUG0-F1
#
_cell.length_a   1.000
_cell.length_b   1.000
_cell.length_c   1.000
_cell.angle_alpha   90.00
_cell.angle_beta   90.00
_cell.angle_gamma   90.00
#
_symmetry.space_group_name_H-M   'P 1'
#
loop_
_entity.id
_entity.type
_entity.pdbx_description
1 polymer ?
#
loop_
_entity_poly.entity_id
_entity_poly.type
_entity_poly.pdbx_seq_one_letter_code
_entity_poly.pdbx_strand_id
1 'polypeptide(L)' 'SETGADPSCLQVYITDIPASQVAEFGSVVPEPGEEQAWEDAQSSTAKERMARLGA' A
#
# COMPACT_ATOMS: atom_id res chain seq x y z
N SER A 1 -12.93 -17.83 -9.81
CA SER A 1 -11.70 -17.30 -9.20
C SER A 1 -10.63 -17.25 -10.28
N GLU A 2 -9.71 -16.28 -10.26
CA GLU A 2 -8.57 -16.20 -11.21
C GLU A 2 -7.74 -17.50 -11.23
N THR A 3 -7.78 -18.26 -10.13
CA THR A 3 -7.07 -19.53 -9.96
C THR A 3 -7.86 -20.76 -10.40
N GLY A 4 -9.14 -20.62 -10.79
CA GLY A 4 -10.04 -21.73 -11.06
C GLY A 4 -10.44 -22.57 -9.85
N ALA A 5 -9.93 -22.25 -8.65
CA ALA A 5 -10.27 -22.94 -7.41
C ALA A 5 -11.72 -22.65 -6.98
N ASP A 6 -12.37 -23.67 -6.41
CA ASP A 6 -13.68 -23.52 -5.80
C ASP A 6 -13.63 -22.46 -4.67
N PRO A 7 -14.61 -21.54 -4.56
CA PRO A 7 -14.64 -20.51 -3.53
C PRO A 7 -14.60 -21.04 -2.09
N SER A 8 -15.15 -22.23 -1.82
CA SER A 8 -15.10 -22.85 -0.49
C SER A 8 -13.68 -23.23 -0.05
N CYS A 9 -12.74 -23.31 -0.99
CA CYS A 9 -11.33 -23.55 -0.73
C CYS A 9 -10.54 -22.26 -0.44
N LEU A 10 -11.17 -21.09 -0.52
CA LEU A 10 -10.54 -19.79 -0.26
C LEU A 10 -10.80 -19.33 1.17
N GLN A 11 -9.72 -19.04 1.89
CA GLN A 11 -9.74 -18.40 3.20
C GLN A 11 -8.97 -17.09 3.11
N VAL A 12 -9.54 -16.02 3.66
CA VAL A 12 -8.92 -14.68 3.67
C VAL A 12 -8.98 -14.16 5.11
N TYR A 13 -7.83 -13.73 5.62
CA TYR A 13 -7.70 -13.10 6.92
C TYR A 13 -7.30 -11.64 6.70
N ILE A 14 -7.96 -10.73 7.40
CA ILE A 14 -7.68 -9.29 7.38
C ILE A 14 -7.30 -8.89 8.80
N THR A 15 -6.19 -8.17 8.94
CA THR A 15 -5.73 -7.63 10.21
C THR A 15 -5.42 -6.17 10.02
N ASP A 16 -6.02 -5.33 10.86
CA ASP A 16 -5.72 -3.90 10.88
C ASP A 16 -4.44 -3.64 11.69
N ILE A 17 -3.57 -2.79 11.14
CA ILE A 17 -2.35 -2.33 11.78
C ILE A 17 -2.37 -0.79 11.71
N PRO A 18 -2.00 -0.07 12.77
CA PRO A 18 -1.95 1.39 12.72
C PRO A 18 -1.02 1.87 11.60
N ALA A 19 -1.45 2.88 10.82
CA ALA A 19 -0.65 3.45 9.72
C ALA A 19 0.74 3.90 10.22
N SER A 20 0.78 4.51 11.40
CA SER A 20 2.00 4.90 12.11
C SER A 20 3.06 3.79 12.32
N GLN A 21 2.70 2.52 12.15
CA GLN A 21 3.60 1.37 12.30
C GLN A 21 4.03 0.75 10.96
N VAL A 22 3.60 1.32 9.83
CA VAL A 22 3.91 0.84 8.49
C VAL A 22 4.76 1.89 7.78
N ALA A 23 5.83 1.44 7.11
CA ALA A 23 6.67 2.30 6.29
C ALA A 23 6.76 1.77 4.86
N GLU A 24 6.46 2.64 3.91
CA GLU A 24 6.55 2.36 2.48
C GLU A 24 7.35 3.47 1.80
N PHE A 25 8.12 3.11 0.76
CA PHE A 25 8.99 4.04 0.03
C PHE A 25 9.96 4.85 0.91
N GLY A 26 10.25 4.38 2.12
CA GLY A 26 11.16 5.02 3.07
C GLY A 26 10.50 6.06 4.00
N SER A 27 9.16 6.13 4.01
CA SER A 27 8.36 7.03 4.84
C SER A 27 7.27 6.26 5.57
N VAL A 28 6.88 6.71 6.77
CA VAL A 28 5.71 6.16 7.48
C VAL A 28 4.46 6.50 6.68
N VAL A 29 3.59 5.52 6.43
CA VAL A 29 2.35 5.74 5.65
C VAL A 29 1.36 6.59 6.44
N PRO A 30 0.53 7.40 5.77
CA PRO A 30 -0.40 8.27 6.46
C PRO A 30 -1.68 7.51 6.84
N GLU A 31 -2.58 8.15 7.59
CA GLU A 31 -3.92 7.61 7.80
C GLU A 31 -4.70 7.59 6.47
N PRO A 32 -5.69 6.69 6.31
CA PRO A 32 -6.49 6.62 5.09
C PRO A 32 -7.15 7.96 4.74
N GLY A 33 -6.98 8.41 3.50
CA GLY A 33 -7.49 9.68 2.98
C GLY A 33 -6.45 10.81 2.89
N GLU A 34 -5.23 10.59 3.39
CA GLU A 34 -4.13 11.58 3.38
C GLU A 34 -3.02 11.25 2.36
N GLU A 35 -3.30 10.35 1.41
CA GLU A 35 -2.30 9.78 0.49
C GLU A 35 -1.61 10.85 -0.35
N GLN A 36 -2.36 11.82 -0.90
CA GLN A 36 -1.80 12.87 -1.75
C GLN A 36 -0.76 13.72 -1.00
N ALA A 37 -1.03 14.08 0.26
CA ALA A 37 -0.11 14.89 1.04
C ALA A 37 1.18 14.11 1.36
N TRP A 38 1.06 12.81 1.61
CA TRP A 38 2.19 11.93 1.83
C TRP A 38 3.02 11.69 0.56
N GLU A 39 2.36 11.53 -0.59
CA GLU A 39 2.99 11.42 -1.91
C GLU A 39 3.75 12.70 -2.27
N ASP A 40 3.12 13.86 -2.07
CA ASP A 40 3.71 15.16 -2.32
C ASP A 40 4.95 15.40 -1.43
N ALA A 41 4.95 14.86 -0.21
CA ALA A 41 6.06 14.94 0.73
C ALA A 41 7.21 13.94 0.43
N GLN A 42 7.03 12.98 -0.49
CA GLN A 42 8.07 12.00 -0.80
C GLN A 42 9.34 12.62 -1.41
N SER A 43 10.47 11.95 -1.18
CA SER A 43 11.73 12.26 -1.86
C SER A 43 11.61 12.07 -3.38
N SER A 44 12.45 12.74 -4.16
CA SER A 44 12.49 12.57 -5.63
C SER A 44 12.75 11.11 -6.02
N THR A 45 13.68 10.43 -5.33
CA THR A 45 13.97 9.01 -5.56
C THR A 45 12.76 8.12 -5.30
N ALA A 46 11.98 8.39 -4.25
CA ALA A 46 10.76 7.67 -3.97
C ALA A 46 9.70 7.92 -5.06
N LYS A 47 9.47 9.18 -5.45
CA LYS A 47 8.54 9.57 -6.51
C LYS A 47 8.87 8.91 -7.86
N GLU A 48 10.14 8.89 -8.25
CA GLU A 48 10.60 8.19 -9.46
C GLU A 48 10.31 6.69 -9.41
N ARG A 49 10.49 6.07 -8.24
CA ARG A 49 10.19 4.64 -8.05
C ARG A 49 8.69 4.37 -8.12
N MET A 50 7.85 5.20 -7.51
CA MET A 50 6.38 5.07 -7.54
C MET A 50 5.86 5.18 -8.97
N ALA A 51 6.28 6.22 -9.70
CA ALA A 51 5.89 6.41 -11.10
C ALA A 51 6.25 5.21 -11.99
N ARG A 52 7.41 4.57 -11.77
CA ARG A 52 7.80 3.36 -12.51
C ARG A 52 6.92 2.15 -12.21
N LEU A 53 6.34 2.07 -11.02
CA LEU A 53 5.45 0.98 -10.62
C LEU A 53 4.00 1.22 -11.04
N GLY A 54 3.66 2.42 -11.54
CA GLY A 54 2.27 2.82 -11.76
C GLY A 54 1.47 2.88 -10.45
N ALA A 55 2.18 3.12 -9.34
CA ALA A 55 1.59 3.36 -8.03
C ALA A 55 1.11 4.81 -7.95
#